data_AF-A0A139MV62-F1
#
_entry.id   AF-A0A139MV62-F1
#
_cell.length_a   1.000
_cell.length_b   1.000
_cell.length_c   1.000
_cell.angle_alpha   90.00
_cell.angle_beta   90.00
_cell.angle_gamma   90.00
#
_symmetry.space_group_name_H-M   'P 1'
#
loop_
_entity.id
_entity.type
_entity.pdbx_description
1 polymer ?
#
loop_
_entity_poly.entity_id
_entity_poly.type
_entity_poly.pdbx_seq_one_letter_code
_entity_poly.pdbx_strand_id
1 'polypeptide(L)'
;MNELVIGLFAALLGAIVPIFTLYTNYRSSLDSISGWRSKLFDAASAEEITLKEVQVLRTALRYEPTREVQEYTFAWISNIMIYYCDYISLKYFEHHETSLLYQEQEIIRVFIRCLLKYHWEYNASMVSSLKFLKVYYKASKQPEFIRETYEKAVAICSTLDEGNKEEDKEEDKEEDKEEDKKEDNLIKEINKKMMGSV
;
A
#
# COMPACT_ATOMS: atom_id res chain seq x y z
N MET A 1 8.69 4.31 52.60
CA MET A 1 7.91 4.71 51.41
C MET A 1 8.64 4.42 50.11
N ASN A 2 9.93 4.76 49.97
CA ASN A 2 10.68 4.50 48.72
C ASN A 2 10.78 3.01 48.32
N GLU A 3 10.99 2.08 49.25
CA GLU A 3 11.12 0.65 48.90
C GLU A 3 9.82 0.01 48.41
N LEU A 4 8.68 0.38 49.01
CA LEU A 4 7.35 -0.06 48.57
C LEU A 4 7.00 0.47 47.18
N VAL A 5 7.38 1.72 46.89
CA VAL A 5 7.19 2.35 45.57
C VAL A 5 8.11 1.69 44.53
N ILE A 6 9.38 1.43 44.86
CA ILE A 6 10.33 0.74 43.97
C ILE A 6 9.88 -0.69 43.68
N GLY A 7 9.39 -1.42 44.68
CA GLY A 7 8.84 -2.77 44.52
C GLY A 7 7.59 -2.80 43.64
N LEU A 8 6.72 -1.79 43.76
CA LEU A 8 5.54 -1.65 42.90
C LEU A 8 5.93 -1.37 41.45
N PHE A 9 6.89 -0.47 41.21
CA PHE A 9 7.41 -0.19 39.85
C PHE A 9 8.09 -1.42 39.23
N ALA A 10 8.88 -2.16 40.00
CA ALA A 10 9.54 -3.39 39.53
C ALA A 10 8.52 -4.48 39.17
N ALA A 11 7.47 -4.67 39.98
CA ALA A 11 6.39 -5.62 39.69
C ALA A 11 5.59 -5.22 38.44
N LEU A 12 5.31 -3.93 38.27
CA LEU A 12 4.54 -3.40 37.14
C LEU A 12 5.33 -3.49 35.83
N LEU A 13 6.62 -3.14 35.85
CA LEU A 13 7.53 -3.35 34.70
C LEU A 13 7.71 -4.84 34.39
N GLY A 14 7.81 -5.68 35.43
CA GLY A 14 7.89 -7.14 35.31
C GLY A 14 6.64 -7.77 34.68
N ALA A 15 5.47 -7.15 34.81
CA ALA A 15 4.22 -7.61 34.19
C ALA A 15 3.99 -7.05 32.78
N ILE A 16 4.48 -5.84 32.47
CA ILE A 16 4.31 -5.20 31.14
C ILE A 16 5.16 -5.90 30.07
N VAL A 17 6.41 -6.23 30.37
CA VAL A 17 7.35 -6.81 29.39
C VAL A 17 6.83 -8.15 28.83
N PRO A 18 6.35 -9.12 29.64
CA PRO A 18 5.79 -10.37 29.15
C PRO A 18 4.53 -10.20 28.29
N ILE A 19 3.61 -9.29 28.65
CA ILE A 19 2.39 -9.03 27.87
C ILE A 19 2.76 -8.51 26.48
N PHE A 20 3.77 -7.65 26.41
CA PHE A 20 4.23 -7.11 25.14
C PHE A 20 4.97 -8.15 24.30
N THR A 21 5.85 -8.96 24.88
CA THR A 21 6.53 -10.04 24.15
C THR A 21 5.52 -11.08 23.64
N LEU A 22 4.49 -11.41 24.44
CA LEU A 22 3.35 -12.20 24.00
C LEU A 22 2.63 -11.56 22.81
N TYR A 23 2.37 -10.26 22.86
CA TYR A 23 1.70 -9.54 21.77
C TYR A 23 2.54 -9.52 20.48
N THR A 24 3.85 -9.26 20.57
CA THR A 24 4.75 -9.30 19.40
C THR A 24 4.88 -10.71 18.84
N ASN A 25 5.00 -11.72 19.70
CA ASN A 25 5.08 -13.13 19.30
C ASN A 25 3.77 -13.60 18.65
N TYR A 26 2.62 -13.20 19.20
CA TYR A 26 1.31 -13.49 18.63
C TYR A 26 1.18 -12.89 17.22
N ARG A 27 1.56 -11.62 17.03
CA ARG A 27 1.49 -10.97 15.71
C ARG A 27 2.50 -11.56 14.72
N SER A 28 3.71 -11.87 15.16
CA SER A 28 4.71 -12.58 14.35
C SER A 28 4.21 -13.98 13.98
N SER A 29 3.48 -14.65 14.87
CA SER A 29 2.85 -15.93 14.61
C SER A 29 1.73 -15.79 13.59
N LEU A 30 0.84 -14.79 13.69
CA LEU A 30 -0.19 -14.53 12.69
C LEU A 30 0.41 -14.26 11.30
N ASP A 31 1.49 -13.48 11.23
CA ASP A 31 2.22 -13.23 10.00
C ASP A 31 2.84 -14.51 9.43
N SER A 32 3.51 -15.29 10.26
CA SER A 32 4.13 -16.56 9.88
C SER A 32 3.10 -17.60 9.44
N ILE A 33 1.92 -17.64 10.06
CA ILE A 33 0.86 -18.60 9.74
C ILE A 33 0.18 -18.23 8.41
N SER A 34 -0.13 -16.95 8.22
CA SER A 34 -0.79 -16.50 6.98
C SER A 34 0.16 -16.38 5.78
N GLY A 35 1.45 -16.13 6.05
CA GLY A 35 2.51 -15.98 5.05
C GLY A 35 2.33 -14.78 4.12
N TRP A 36 1.47 -13.82 4.47
CA TRP A 36 1.06 -12.76 3.53
C TRP A 36 2.21 -11.85 3.13
N ARG A 37 3.17 -11.56 4.02
CA ARG A 37 4.38 -10.80 3.67
C ARG A 37 5.23 -11.52 2.64
N SER A 38 5.42 -12.83 2.80
CA SER A 38 6.16 -13.63 1.81
C SER A 38 5.46 -13.58 0.47
N LYS A 39 4.14 -13.80 0.44
CA LYS A 39 3.33 -13.74 -0.79
C LYS A 39 3.40 -12.38 -1.48
N LEU A 40 3.36 -11.29 -0.72
CA LEU A 40 3.55 -9.94 -1.27
C LEU A 40 4.97 -9.73 -1.78
N PHE A 41 5.99 -10.20 -1.05
CA PHE A 41 7.38 -10.10 -1.51
C PHE A 41 7.58 -10.85 -2.82
N ASP A 42 7.09 -12.09 -2.90
CA ASP A 42 7.13 -12.93 -4.09
C ASP A 42 6.42 -12.23 -5.25
N ALA A 43 5.20 -11.70 -5.04
CA ALA A 43 4.45 -10.95 -6.04
C ALA A 43 5.19 -9.70 -6.54
N ALA A 44 5.77 -8.90 -5.65
CA ALA A 44 6.54 -7.71 -6.04
C ALA A 44 7.87 -8.05 -6.74
N SER A 45 8.36 -9.29 -6.59
CA SER A 45 9.60 -9.79 -7.21
C SER A 45 9.38 -10.64 -8.46
N ALA A 46 8.13 -10.92 -8.83
CA ALA A 46 7.80 -11.68 -10.02
C ALA A 46 8.39 -11.01 -11.26
N GLU A 47 8.89 -11.78 -12.24
CA GLU A 47 9.43 -11.23 -13.48
C GLU A 47 8.38 -10.38 -14.21
N GLU A 48 7.15 -10.88 -14.25
CA GLU A 48 5.98 -10.25 -14.84
C GLU A 48 4.84 -10.18 -13.81
N ILE A 49 4.13 -9.05 -13.75
CA ILE A 49 2.93 -8.90 -12.92
C ILE A 49 1.70 -9.22 -13.77
N THR A 50 0.93 -10.21 -13.34
CA THR A 50 -0.34 -10.60 -13.95
C THR A 50 -1.50 -10.28 -13.01
N LEU A 51 -2.73 -10.59 -13.43
CA LEU A 51 -3.91 -10.54 -12.56
C LEU A 51 -3.71 -11.34 -11.25
N LYS A 52 -2.90 -12.39 -11.25
CA LYS A 52 -2.59 -13.15 -10.03
C LYS A 52 -1.95 -12.27 -8.96
N GLU A 53 -0.92 -11.50 -9.31
CA GLU A 53 -0.23 -10.60 -8.39
C GLU A 53 -1.11 -9.41 -7.98
N VAL A 54 -1.98 -8.93 -8.88
CA VAL A 54 -3.03 -7.93 -8.56
C VAL A 54 -3.97 -8.47 -7.49
N GLN A 55 -4.42 -9.72 -7.58
CA GLN A 55 -5.28 -10.34 -6.57
C GLN A 55 -4.56 -10.57 -5.23
N VAL A 56 -3.25 -10.86 -5.26
CA VAL A 56 -2.44 -10.92 -4.02
C VAL A 56 -2.44 -9.57 -3.32
N LEU A 57 -2.22 -8.48 -4.05
CA LEU A 57 -2.32 -7.12 -3.50
C LEU A 57 -3.74 -6.83 -2.99
N ARG A 58 -4.78 -7.10 -3.79
CA ARG A 58 -6.18 -6.85 -3.44
C ARG A 58 -6.62 -7.58 -2.17
N THR A 59 -6.16 -8.81 -1.99
CA THR A 59 -6.45 -9.65 -0.80
C THR A 59 -5.74 -9.15 0.45
N ALA A 60 -4.60 -8.45 0.31
CA ALA A 60 -3.89 -7.84 1.43
C ALA A 60 -4.54 -6.53 1.92
N LEU A 61 -5.49 -5.98 1.15
CA LEU A 61 -6.20 -4.74 1.44
C LEU A 61 -7.55 -5.02 2.12
N ARG A 62 -8.23 -3.96 2.57
CA ARG A 62 -9.59 -4.08 3.12
C ARG A 62 -10.57 -4.52 2.04
N TYR A 63 -11.63 -5.22 2.46
CA TYR A 63 -12.74 -5.55 1.57
C TYR A 63 -13.38 -4.28 0.98
N GLU A 64 -13.66 -3.30 1.84
CA GLU A 64 -14.23 -1.99 1.48
C GLU A 64 -13.26 -0.83 1.78
N PRO A 65 -13.27 0.24 0.97
CA PRO A 65 -12.56 1.47 1.25
C PRO A 65 -12.96 2.10 2.59
N THR A 66 -12.00 2.74 3.24
CA THR A 66 -12.26 3.46 4.49
C THR A 66 -12.92 4.80 4.18
N ARG A 67 -14.00 5.13 4.90
CA ARG A 67 -14.69 6.42 4.79
C ARG A 67 -13.91 7.51 5.54
N GLU A 68 -14.07 8.77 5.12
CA GLU A 68 -13.51 9.94 5.81
C GLU A 68 -11.99 9.83 6.07
N VAL A 69 -11.23 9.63 4.99
CA VAL A 69 -9.77 9.49 5.06
C VAL A 69 -9.07 10.83 4.81
N GLN A 70 -8.04 11.11 5.60
CA GLN A 70 -7.15 12.26 5.36
C GLN A 70 -6.10 11.90 4.29
N GLU A 71 -5.80 12.84 3.40
CA GLU A 71 -4.77 12.70 2.36
C GLU A 71 -3.41 12.29 2.96
N TYR A 72 -2.66 11.48 2.23
CA TYR A 72 -1.36 10.94 2.62
C TYR A 72 -1.35 10.11 3.91
N THR A 73 -2.51 9.62 4.35
CA THR A 73 -2.57 8.56 5.36
C THR A 73 -2.47 7.18 4.73
N PHE A 74 -2.09 6.17 5.52
CA PHE A 74 -2.11 4.78 5.06
C PHE A 74 -3.51 4.34 4.59
N ALA A 75 -4.57 4.78 5.29
CA ALA A 75 -5.94 4.50 4.89
C ALA A 75 -6.26 5.11 3.52
N TRP A 76 -5.85 6.35 3.28
CA TRP A 76 -6.04 7.03 2.00
C TRP A 76 -5.31 6.33 0.85
N ILE A 77 -4.03 6.01 0.98
CA ILE A 77 -3.31 5.31 -0.09
C ILE A 77 -3.87 3.89 -0.29
N SER A 78 -4.31 3.21 0.77
CA SER A 78 -4.93 1.88 0.65
C SER A 78 -6.25 1.93 -0.13
N ASN A 79 -7.03 3.00 -0.02
CA ASN A 79 -8.22 3.19 -0.85
C ASN A 79 -7.82 3.34 -2.33
N ILE A 80 -6.78 4.13 -2.65
CA ILE A 80 -6.27 4.25 -4.02
C ILE A 80 -5.85 2.88 -4.56
N MET A 81 -5.13 2.08 -3.76
CA MET A 81 -4.72 0.73 -4.15
C MET A 81 -5.93 -0.16 -4.43
N ILE A 82 -6.98 -0.12 -3.60
CA ILE A 82 -8.21 -0.90 -3.80
C ILE A 82 -8.84 -0.54 -5.15
N TYR A 83 -9.10 0.75 -5.39
CA TYR A 83 -9.75 1.19 -6.63
C TYR A 83 -8.92 0.86 -7.87
N TYR A 84 -7.59 1.00 -7.79
CA TYR A 84 -6.70 0.66 -8.88
C TYR A 84 -6.70 -0.85 -9.17
N CYS A 85 -6.65 -1.70 -8.14
CA CYS A 85 -6.76 -3.14 -8.30
C CYS A 85 -8.10 -3.56 -8.91
N ASP A 86 -9.20 -2.94 -8.48
CA ASP A 86 -10.54 -3.23 -8.99
C ASP A 86 -10.67 -2.83 -10.47
N TYR A 87 -10.10 -1.68 -10.85
CA TYR A 87 -10.01 -1.27 -12.26
C TYR A 87 -9.19 -2.25 -13.11
N ILE A 88 -7.98 -2.60 -12.68
CA ILE A 88 -7.13 -3.55 -13.43
C ILE A 88 -7.82 -4.90 -13.57
N SER A 89 -8.50 -5.34 -12.50
CA SER A 89 -9.26 -6.59 -12.52
C SER A 89 -10.38 -6.53 -13.57
N LEU A 90 -11.10 -5.42 -13.67
CA LEU A 90 -12.16 -5.24 -14.67
C LEU A 90 -11.58 -5.26 -16.09
N LYS A 91 -10.60 -4.38 -16.37
CA LYS A 91 -9.94 -4.24 -17.67
C LYS A 91 -9.43 -5.58 -18.20
N TYR A 92 -8.59 -6.27 -17.43
CA TYR A 92 -7.95 -7.49 -17.90
C TYR A 92 -8.86 -8.72 -17.90
N PHE A 93 -9.89 -8.75 -17.03
CA PHE A 93 -10.86 -9.84 -17.02
C PHE A 93 -11.80 -9.77 -18.23
N GLU A 94 -12.23 -8.57 -18.61
CA GLU A 94 -13.11 -8.36 -19.76
C GLU A 94 -12.39 -8.58 -21.11
N HIS A 95 -11.10 -8.20 -21.19
CA HIS A 95 -10.33 -8.30 -22.45
C HIS A 95 -9.56 -9.63 -22.63
N HIS A 96 -9.63 -10.56 -21.66
CA HIS A 96 -8.90 -11.83 -21.68
C HIS A 96 -7.37 -11.69 -21.88
N GLU A 97 -6.81 -10.56 -21.49
CA GLU A 97 -5.38 -10.30 -21.55
C GLU A 97 -4.64 -10.99 -20.40
N THR A 98 -3.47 -11.56 -20.69
CA THR A 98 -2.71 -12.34 -19.70
C THR A 98 -1.74 -11.50 -18.87
N SER A 99 -1.36 -10.33 -19.38
CA SER A 99 -0.21 -9.56 -18.90
C SER A 99 -0.51 -8.07 -18.89
N LEU A 100 -0.27 -7.43 -17.74
CA LEU A 100 -0.46 -6.00 -17.57
C LEU A 100 0.55 -5.19 -18.41
N LEU A 101 0.21 -3.94 -18.74
CA LEU A 101 1.18 -2.99 -19.29
C LEU A 101 2.32 -2.76 -18.30
N TYR A 102 3.54 -2.56 -18.80
CA TYR A 102 4.74 -2.39 -17.97
C TYR A 102 4.55 -1.38 -16.83
N GLN A 103 3.91 -0.25 -17.13
CA GLN A 103 3.63 0.82 -16.18
C GLN A 103 2.64 0.37 -15.10
N GLU A 104 1.60 -0.38 -15.47
CA GLU A 104 0.64 -0.95 -14.53
C GLU A 104 1.32 -1.99 -13.63
N GLN A 105 2.21 -2.81 -14.18
CA GLN A 105 3.06 -3.73 -13.41
C GLN A 105 3.87 -2.96 -12.37
N GLU A 106 4.54 -1.87 -12.77
CA GLU A 106 5.34 -1.05 -11.86
C GLU A 106 4.52 -0.34 -10.78
N ILE A 107 3.29 0.09 -11.09
CA ILE A 107 2.36 0.64 -10.09
C ILE A 107 2.00 -0.42 -9.04
N ILE A 108 1.66 -1.63 -9.47
CA ILE A 108 1.37 -2.75 -8.56
C ILE A 108 2.59 -3.05 -7.67
N ARG A 109 3.81 -3.06 -8.22
CA ARG A 109 5.04 -3.23 -7.42
C ARG A 109 5.23 -2.12 -6.41
N VAL A 110 5.00 -0.87 -6.79
CA VAL A 110 5.09 0.30 -5.89
C VAL A 110 4.10 0.15 -4.73
N PHE A 111 2.85 -0.23 -5.01
CA PHE A 111 1.84 -0.45 -3.98
C PHE A 111 2.17 -1.60 -3.04
N ILE A 112 2.63 -2.74 -3.56
CA ILE A 112 3.04 -3.87 -2.72
C ILE A 112 4.23 -3.48 -1.82
N ARG A 113 5.24 -2.78 -2.37
CA ARG A 113 6.40 -2.29 -1.60
C ARG A 113 5.96 -1.32 -0.50
N CYS A 114 4.96 -0.47 -0.75
CA CYS A 114 4.37 0.41 0.26
C CYS A 114 3.74 -0.39 1.41
N LEU A 115 2.96 -1.45 1.12
CA LEU A 115 2.39 -2.32 2.16
C LEU A 115 3.47 -2.99 3.03
N LEU A 116 4.50 -3.55 2.38
CA LEU A 116 5.63 -4.19 3.04
C LEU A 116 6.39 -3.20 3.94
N LYS A 117 6.67 -2.00 3.42
CA LYS A 117 7.36 -0.92 4.14
C LYS A 117 6.55 -0.42 5.33
N TYR A 118 5.25 -0.16 5.14
CA TYR A 118 4.36 0.25 6.23
C TYR A 118 4.35 -0.77 7.36
N HIS A 119 4.25 -2.06 7.02
CA HIS A 119 4.24 -3.07 8.06
C HIS A 119 5.60 -3.23 8.75
N TRP A 120 6.71 -3.12 8.02
CA TRP A 120 8.04 -3.10 8.62
C TRP A 120 8.19 -1.95 9.62
N GLU A 121 7.85 -0.73 9.21
CA GLU A 121 7.97 0.46 10.09
C GLU A 121 7.01 0.40 11.27
N TYR A 122 5.78 -0.08 11.07
CA TYR A 122 4.83 -0.29 12.16
C TYR A 122 5.38 -1.28 13.19
N ASN A 123 5.90 -2.44 12.75
CA ASN A 123 6.52 -3.42 13.64
C ASN A 123 7.77 -2.87 14.33
N ALA A 124 8.65 -2.20 13.59
CA ALA A 124 9.88 -1.62 14.13
C ALA A 124 9.58 -0.53 15.17
N SER A 125 8.59 0.32 14.92
CA SER A 125 8.16 1.36 15.86
C SER A 125 7.65 0.76 17.18
N MET A 126 6.90 -0.34 17.09
CA MET A 126 6.40 -1.08 18.25
C MET A 126 7.56 -1.65 19.08
N VAL A 127 8.53 -2.34 18.45
CA VAL A 127 9.73 -2.83 19.15
C VAL A 127 10.57 -1.67 19.72
N SER A 128 10.61 -0.52 19.04
CA SER A 128 11.33 0.67 19.52
C SER A 128 10.70 1.32 20.75
N SER A 129 9.39 1.13 20.98
CA SER A 129 8.70 1.64 22.18
C SER A 129 9.13 0.95 23.49
N LEU A 130 9.81 -0.21 23.39
CA LEU A 130 10.50 -0.87 24.50
C LEU A 130 11.90 -0.30 24.78
N LYS A 131 12.45 0.55 23.90
CA LYS A 131 13.69 1.26 24.21
C LYS A 131 13.35 2.41 25.13
N PHE A 132 13.63 2.23 26.40
CA PHE A 132 13.84 3.29 27.39
C PHE A 132 14.95 4.32 26.97
N LEU A 133 15.45 4.23 25.73
CA LEU A 133 16.38 5.16 25.07
C LEU A 133 15.70 5.75 23.82
N LYS A 134 15.49 7.07 23.87
CA LYS A 134 15.21 8.00 22.76
C LYS A 134 15.45 7.43 21.35
N VAL A 135 14.41 6.88 20.75
CA VAL A 135 14.17 7.10 19.32
C VAL A 135 12.81 7.77 19.26
N TYR A 136 12.81 9.09 19.15
CA TYR A 136 11.61 9.87 18.91
C TYR A 136 11.10 9.54 17.51
N TYR A 137 10.46 8.39 17.32
CA TYR A 137 9.54 8.25 16.20
C TYR A 137 8.41 9.24 16.46
N LYS A 138 8.35 10.31 15.66
CA LYS A 138 7.21 11.23 15.65
C LYS A 138 6.00 10.45 15.16
N ALA A 139 5.34 9.74 16.06
CA ALA A 139 4.11 9.00 15.83
C ALA A 139 2.97 9.88 15.26
N SER A 140 3.13 11.21 15.28
CA SER A 140 2.16 12.19 14.77
C SER A 140 2.36 12.62 13.32
N LYS A 141 3.47 12.26 12.66
CA LYS A 141 3.63 12.51 11.21
C LYS A 141 3.37 11.20 10.46
N GLN A 142 2.43 11.25 9.51
CA GLN A 142 2.26 10.17 8.55
C GLN A 142 3.61 9.89 7.87
N PRO A 143 3.95 8.61 7.61
CA PRO A 143 5.24 8.28 7.02
C PRO A 143 5.41 8.94 5.65
N GLU A 144 6.56 9.56 5.42
CA GLU A 144 6.86 10.27 4.17
C GLU A 144 6.74 9.38 2.93
N PHE A 145 7.06 8.08 3.09
CA PHE A 145 6.96 7.09 2.02
C PHE A 145 5.52 6.91 1.49
N ILE A 146 4.48 7.27 2.25
CA ILE A 146 3.09 7.21 1.76
C ILE A 146 2.89 8.23 0.64
N ARG A 147 3.38 9.46 0.83
CA ARG A 147 3.36 10.50 -0.19
C ARG A 147 4.25 10.13 -1.37
N GLU A 148 5.47 9.66 -1.11
CA GLU A 148 6.39 9.20 -2.17
C GLU A 148 5.79 8.07 -3.02
N THR A 149 5.06 7.15 -2.39
CA THR A 149 4.35 6.06 -3.09
C THR A 149 3.33 6.62 -4.07
N TYR A 150 2.50 7.56 -3.62
CA TYR A 150 1.50 8.21 -4.47
C TYR A 150 2.15 8.98 -5.62
N GLU A 151 3.13 9.83 -5.32
CA GLU A 151 3.85 10.64 -6.32
C GLU A 151 4.52 9.76 -7.37
N LYS A 152 5.12 8.63 -6.96
CA LYS A 152 5.73 7.68 -7.88
C LYS A 152 4.71 6.97 -8.76
N ALA A 153 3.58 6.54 -8.20
CA ALA A 153 2.52 5.91 -8.98
C ALA A 153 1.90 6.89 -9.99
N VAL A 154 1.70 8.15 -9.59
CA VAL A 154 1.25 9.24 -10.47
C VAL A 154 2.25 9.54 -11.58
N ALA A 155 3.54 9.56 -11.28
CA ALA A 155 4.59 9.77 -12.27
C ALA A 155 4.58 8.64 -13.31
N ILE A 156 4.47 7.38 -12.87
CA ILE A 156 4.37 6.21 -13.76
C ILE A 156 3.11 6.31 -14.64
N CYS A 157 1.94 6.63 -14.09
CA CYS A 157 0.74 6.86 -14.89
C CYS A 157 0.94 7.95 -15.94
N SER A 158 1.58 9.06 -15.59
CA SER A 158 1.76 10.18 -16.52
C SER A 158 2.70 9.83 -17.70
N THR A 159 3.54 8.79 -17.57
CA THR A 159 4.34 8.27 -18.70
C THR A 159 3.54 7.40 -19.67
N LEU A 160 2.39 6.84 -19.25
CA LEU A 160 1.46 6.19 -20.18
C LEU A 160 0.91 7.21 -21.19
N ASP A 161 0.50 8.37 -20.68
CA ASP A 161 -0.09 9.47 -21.47
C ASP A 161 0.86 10.05 -22.53
N GLU A 162 2.16 9.90 -22.35
CA GLU A 162 3.18 10.41 -23.27
C GLU A 162 3.51 9.38 -24.35
N GLY A 163 3.60 8.09 -24.01
CA GLY A 163 3.80 7.01 -24.97
C GLY A 163 2.65 6.87 -25.97
N ASN A 164 1.40 6.92 -25.49
CA ASN A 164 0.21 6.84 -26.36
C ASN A 164 0.11 8.03 -27.34
N LYS A 165 0.57 9.24 -26.94
CA LYS A 165 0.58 10.43 -27.80
C LYS A 165 1.66 10.42 -28.88
N GLU A 166 2.71 9.62 -28.71
CA GLU A 166 3.74 9.42 -29.73
C GLU A 166 3.31 8.36 -30.74
N GLU A 167 2.66 7.29 -30.30
CA GLU A 167 2.07 6.26 -31.18
C GLU A 167 0.90 6.79 -32.02
N ASP A 168 0.05 7.66 -31.44
CA ASP A 168 -1.05 8.33 -32.14
C ASP A 168 -0.60 9.27 -33.29
N LYS A 169 0.70 9.60 -33.41
CA LYS A 169 1.23 10.41 -34.51
C LYS A 169 1.70 9.59 -35.70
N GLU A 170 1.73 8.26 -35.61
CA GLU A 170 2.17 7.37 -36.70
C GLU A 170 1.05 6.54 -37.33
N GLU A 171 -0.15 6.46 -36.74
CA GLU A 171 -1.29 5.77 -37.36
C GLU A 171 -2.58 6.63 -37.41
N ASP A 172 -2.81 7.27 -38.56
CA ASP A 172 -4.12 7.78 -38.96
C ASP A 172 -5.04 6.61 -39.34
N LYS A 173 -5.78 6.06 -38.36
CA LYS A 173 -7.10 5.44 -38.57
C LYS A 173 -8.05 5.73 -37.40
N GLU A 174 -9.14 6.44 -37.73
CA GLU A 174 -10.42 6.50 -37.01
C GLU A 174 -10.99 5.06 -36.93
N GLU A 175 -11.69 4.57 -35.91
CA GLU A 175 -12.67 5.10 -34.95
C GLU A 175 -12.51 4.28 -33.65
N ASP A 176 -12.49 4.92 -32.46
CA ASP A 176 -12.67 4.37 -31.08
C ASP A 176 -12.06 5.28 -29.97
N LYS A 177 -11.43 6.41 -30.34
CA LYS A 177 -10.66 7.31 -29.44
C LYS A 177 -11.42 8.11 -28.37
N GLU A 178 -12.64 7.75 -27.98
CA GLU A 178 -13.43 8.48 -26.97
C GLU A 178 -13.48 7.79 -25.58
N GLU A 179 -13.24 6.47 -25.51
CA GLU A 179 -13.08 5.75 -24.23
C GLU A 179 -11.63 5.80 -23.72
N ASP A 180 -10.63 5.64 -24.58
CA ASP A 180 -9.21 5.62 -24.19
C ASP A 180 -8.73 6.95 -23.57
N LYS A 181 -9.27 8.09 -24.02
CA LYS A 181 -8.92 9.43 -23.48
C LYS A 181 -9.35 9.67 -22.03
N LYS A 182 -10.13 8.77 -21.43
CA LYS A 182 -10.52 8.83 -20.01
C LYS A 182 -9.62 8.00 -19.10
N GLU A 183 -8.85 7.03 -19.60
CA GLU A 183 -8.03 6.13 -18.76
C GLU A 183 -6.70 6.75 -18.29
N ASP A 184 -6.16 7.68 -19.06
CA ASP A 184 -4.80 8.23 -19.00
C ASP A 184 -4.38 8.76 -17.60
N ASN A 185 -5.30 9.16 -16.73
CA ASN A 185 -4.93 9.50 -15.36
C ASN A 185 -5.78 8.89 -14.25
N LEU A 186 -6.02 7.59 -14.37
CA LEU A 186 -6.81 6.81 -13.41
C LEU A 186 -6.44 7.06 -11.95
N ILE A 187 -5.15 7.06 -11.56
CA ILE A 187 -4.77 7.29 -10.15
C ILE A 187 -5.17 8.69 -9.67
N LYS A 188 -4.94 9.72 -10.49
CA LYS A 188 -5.37 11.10 -10.17
C LYS A 188 -6.89 11.21 -10.16
N GLU A 189 -7.59 10.52 -11.07
CA GLU A 189 -9.05 10.54 -11.14
C GLU A 189 -9.69 9.84 -9.95
N ILE A 190 -9.21 8.65 -9.58
CA ILE A 190 -9.58 7.94 -8.35
C ILE A 190 -9.39 8.89 -7.15
N ASN A 191 -8.22 9.50 -7.02
CA ASN A 191 -7.96 10.42 -5.93
C ASN A 191 -8.92 11.63 -5.93
N LYS A 192 -9.15 12.25 -7.09
CA LYS A 192 -10.10 13.35 -7.24
C LYS A 192 -11.52 12.95 -6.84
N LYS A 193 -12.00 11.77 -7.25
CA LYS A 193 -13.32 11.23 -6.88
C LYS A 193 -13.44 11.00 -5.37
N MET A 194 -12.39 10.47 -4.74
CA MET A 194 -12.36 10.30 -3.27
C MET A 194 -12.42 11.64 -2.53
N MET A 195 -11.75 12.68 -3.04
CA MET A 195 -11.68 14.00 -2.40
C MET A 195 -12.90 14.89 -2.70
N GLY A 196 -13.64 14.63 -3.78
CA GLY A 196 -14.81 15.40 -4.21
C GLY A 196 -16.16 14.92 -3.65
N SER A 197 -16.19 13.90 -2.79
CA SER A 197 -17.42 13.37 -2.17
C SER A 197 -17.77 14.05 -0.82
N VAL A 198 -17.49 15.36 -0.69
CA VAL A 198 -17.87 16.19 0.47
C VAL A 198 -18.92 17.20 0.06
#